data_AF-A0A8T3ZIU3-F1
#
_entry.id   AF-A0A8T3ZIU3-F1
#
_cell.length_a   1.000
_cell.length_b   1.000
_cell.length_c   1.000
_cell.angle_alpha   90.00
_cell.angle_beta   90.00
_cell.angle_gamma   90.00
#
_symmetry.space_group_name_H-M   'P 1'
#
loop_
_entity.id
_entity.type
_entity.pdbx_description
1 polymer ?
#
loop_
_entity_poly.entity_id
_entity_poly.type
_entity_poly.pdbx_seq_one_letter_code
_entity_poly.pdbx_strand_id
1 'polypeptide(L)' 'MARKQGGVLRGLLVTFSVSVLLIAVGLVYFIITLWMITTGSKLLNISPSADFVVLAASLISIGSVIGSALSR' A
#
# COMPACT_ATOMS: atom_id res chain seq x y z
N MET A 1 -38.31 3.26 13.44
CA MET A 1 -37.12 3.03 12.59
C MET A 1 -36.10 4.19 12.58
N ALA A 2 -36.38 5.35 13.21
CA ALA A 2 -35.50 6.54 13.13
C ALA A 2 -34.20 6.49 13.97
N ARG A 3 -34.08 5.61 14.97
CA ARG A 3 -32.83 5.47 15.78
C ARG A 3 -31.64 4.86 15.01
N LYS A 4 -31.87 4.22 13.86
CA LYS A 4 -30.83 3.48 13.12
C LYS A 4 -29.93 4.38 12.25
N GLN A 5 -30.44 5.52 11.78
CA GLN A 5 -29.74 6.35 10.79
C GLN A 5 -28.50 7.05 11.36
N GLY A 6 -28.55 7.53 12.61
CA GLY A 6 -27.38 8.15 13.26
C GLY A 6 -26.21 7.19 13.47
N GLY A 7 -26.49 5.89 13.66
CA GLY A 7 -25.47 4.85 13.75
C GLY A 7 -24.82 4.53 12.40
N VAL A 8 -25.59 4.55 11.31
CA VAL A 8 -25.09 4.27 9.95
C VAL A 8 -24.17 5.37 9.45
N LEU A 9 -24.53 6.65 9.64
CA LEU A 9 -23.67 7.78 9.29
C LEU A 9 -22.34 7.77 10.05
N ARG A 10 -22.38 7.46 11.35
CA ARG A 10 -21.17 7.36 12.18
C ARG A 10 -20.30 6.19 11.75
N GLY A 11 -20.90 5.04 11.41
CA GLY A 11 -20.20 3.90 10.84
C GLY A 11 -19.54 4.21 9.50
N LEU A 12 -20.24 4.92 8.60
CA LEU A 12 -19.69 5.34 7.31
C LEU A 12 -18.47 6.24 7.47
N LEU A 13 -18.53 7.23 8.38
CA LEU A 13 -17.42 8.15 8.65
C LEU A 13 -16.19 7.42 9.21
N VAL A 14 -16.40 6.44 10.09
CA VAL A 14 -15.31 5.62 10.64
C VAL A 14 -14.70 4.76 9.54
N THR A 15 -15.52 4.05 8.75
CA THR A 15 -15.02 3.26 7.62
C THR A 15 -14.23 4.10 6.64
N PHE A 16 -14.74 5.29 6.29
CA PHE A 16 -14.04 6.22 5.41
C PHE A 16 -12.68 6.63 5.99
N SER A 17 -12.63 6.99 7.27
CA SER A 17 -11.39 7.37 7.95
C SER A 17 -10.37 6.22 7.97
N VAL A 18 -10.82 5.00 8.24
CA VAL A 18 -9.97 3.80 8.23
C VAL A 18 -9.49 3.47 6.82
N SER A 19 -10.34 3.61 5.80
CA SER A 19 -9.94 3.41 4.40
C SER A 19 -8.86 4.41 3.98
N VAL A 20 -9.00 5.69 4.33
CA VAL A 20 -7.98 6.72 4.06
C VAL A 20 -6.66 6.36 4.75
N LEU A 21 -6.72 5.93 6.01
CA LEU A 21 -5.54 5.49 6.76
C LEU A 21 -4.86 4.29 6.08
N LEU A 22 -5.62 3.27 5.68
CA LEU A 22 -5.10 2.09 4.98
C LEU A 22 -4.43 2.45 3.66
N ILE A 23 -5.01 3.37 2.90
CA ILE A 23 -4.40 3.89 1.66
C ILE A 23 -3.08 4.60 1.97
N ALA A 24 -3.05 5.45 3.00
CA ALA A 24 -1.83 6.15 3.39
C ALA A 24 -0.70 5.18 3.79
N VAL A 25 -1.01 4.13 4.57
CA VAL A 25 -0.05 3.09 4.94
C VAL A 25 0.46 2.34 3.70
N GLY A 26 -0.43 1.99 2.77
CA GLY A 26 -0.04 1.34 1.51
C GLY A 26 0.90 2.21 0.66
N LEU A 27 0.65 3.52 0.60
CA LEU A 27 1.52 4.46 -0.11
C LEU A 27 2.92 4.55 0.52
N VAL A 28 3.00 4.61 1.86
CA VAL A 28 4.29 4.61 2.57
C VAL A 28 5.07 3.32 2.25
N TYR A 29 4.40 2.17 2.28
CA TYR A 29 5.03 0.89 1.93
C TYR A 29 5.56 0.87 0.49
N PHE A 30 4.78 1.39 -0.46
CA PHE A 30 5.18 1.48 -1.85
C PHE A 30 6.40 2.39 -2.05
N ILE A 31 6.44 3.54 -1.37
CA ILE A 31 7.58 4.48 -1.40
C ILE A 31 8.84 3.80 -0.85
N ILE A 32 8.74 3.07 0.25
CA ILE A 32 9.86 2.31 0.82
C ILE A 32 10.37 1.26 -0.19
N THR A 33 9.46 0.59 -0.88
CA THR A 33 9.80 -0.43 -1.89
C THR A 33 10.53 0.20 -3.09
N LEU A 34 10.08 1.36 -3.57
CA LEU A 34 10.79 2.13 -4.60
C LEU A 34 12.19 2.53 -4.14
N TRP A 35 12.32 3.00 -2.90
CA TRP A 35 13.61 3.37 -2.32
C TRP A 35 14.55 2.17 -2.23
N MET A 36 14.04 1.00 -1.85
CA MET A 36 14.81 -0.23 -1.79
C MET A 36 15.33 -0.65 -3.17
N ILE A 37 14.48 -0.63 -4.20
CA ILE A 37 14.87 -1.01 -5.57
C ILE A 37 15.89 -0.02 -6.16
N THR A 38 15.65 1.28 -6.02
CA THR A 38 16.55 2.31 -6.54
C THR A 38 17.90 2.33 -5.82
N THR A 39 17.92 2.05 -4.51
CA THR A 39 19.17 1.90 -3.75
C THR A 39 19.90 0.63 -4.15
N GLY A 40 19.18 -0.49 -4.30
CA GLY A 40 19.74 -1.75 -4.76
C GLY A 40 20.32 -1.67 -6.18
N SER A 41 19.64 -1.00 -7.10
CA SER A 41 20.13 -0.83 -8.47
C SER A 41 21.41 0.02 -8.52
N LYS A 42 21.49 1.07 -7.69
CA LYS A 42 22.71 1.88 -7.53
C LYS A 42 23.88 1.05 -6.99
N LEU A 43 23.64 0.20 -5.99
CA LEU A 43 24.67 -0.70 -5.43
C LEU A 43 25.19 -1.70 -6.46
N LEU A 44 24.30 -2.17 -7.34
CA LEU A 44 24.65 -3.09 -8.43
C LEU A 44 25.19 -2.38 -9.67
N ASN A 45 25.25 -1.04 -9.67
CA ASN A 45 25.66 -0.21 -10.80
C ASN A 45 24.80 -0.45 -12.07
N ILE A 46 23.53 -0.83 -11.88
CA ILE A 46 22.56 -1.04 -12.94
C ILE A 46 21.62 0.16 -12.98
N SER A 47 21.29 0.64 -14.18
CA SER A 47 20.36 1.75 -14.40
C SER A 47 19.06 1.24 -15.06
N PRO A 48 18.15 0.62 -14.29
CA PRO A 48 16.85 0.20 -14.82
C PRO A 48 15.99 1.40 -15.21
N SER A 49 15.09 1.21 -16.16
CA SER A 49 14.11 2.23 -16.53
C SER A 49 13.16 2.51 -15.35
N ALA A 50 12.65 3.76 -15.26
CA ALA A 50 11.71 4.14 -14.21
C ALA A 50 10.44 3.27 -14.23
N ASP A 51 9.94 2.93 -15.42
CA ASP A 51 8.78 2.05 -15.59
C ASP A 51 9.02 0.67 -14.99
N PHE A 52 10.22 0.12 -15.17
CA PHE A 52 10.60 -1.17 -14.60
C PHE A 52 10.69 -1.11 -13.08
N VAL A 53 11.24 -0.03 -12.52
CA VAL A 53 11.33 0.17 -11.07
C VAL A 53 9.93 0.23 -10.44
N VAL A 54 9.01 0.96 -11.08
CA VAL A 54 7.61 1.07 -10.62
C VAL A 54 6.88 -0.28 -10.73
N LEU A 55 7.06 -1.00 -11.84
CA LEU A 55 6.49 -2.33 -12.02
C LEU A 55 6.99 -3.31 -10.96
N ALA A 56 8.31 -3.36 -10.73
CA ALA A 56 8.93 -4.21 -9.72
C ALA A 56 8.43 -3.85 -8.31
N ALA A 57 8.36 -2.56 -7.98
CA ALA A 57 7.83 -2.10 -6.69
C ALA A 57 6.36 -2.52 -6.50
N SER A 58 5.57 -2.47 -7.58
CA SER A 58 4.15 -2.84 -7.54
C SER A 58 3.98 -4.34 -7.29
N LEU A 59 4.74 -5.17 -8.01
CA LEU A 59 4.73 -6.63 -7.85
C LEU A 59 5.21 -7.06 -6.46
N ILE A 60 6.31 -6.48 -5.97
CA ILE A 60 6.83 -6.77 -4.63
C ILE A 60 5.80 -6.36 -3.57
N SER A 61 5.18 -5.18 -3.72
CA SER A 61 4.14 -4.73 -2.78
C SER A 61 2.94 -5.65 -2.73
N ILE A 62 2.42 -6.07 -3.88
CA ILE A 62 1.31 -7.03 -3.97
C ILE A 62 1.74 -8.38 -3.35
N GLY A 63 2.92 -8.88 -3.71
CA GLY A 63 3.46 -10.13 -3.19
C GLY A 63 3.62 -10.12 -1.66
N SER A 64 4.10 -9.01 -1.09
CA SER A 64 4.22 -8.86 0.36
C SER A 64 2.88 -8.85 1.08
N VAL A 65 1.88 -8.15 0.54
CA VAL A 65 0.53 -8.11 1.12
C VAL A 65 -0.10 -9.51 1.07
N ILE A 66 -0.09 -10.16 -0.09
CA ILE A 66 -0.65 -11.52 -0.25
C ILE A 66 0.10 -12.54 0.62
N GLY A 67 1.44 -12.50 0.61
CA GLY A 67 2.27 -13.39 1.42
C GLY A 67 2.02 -13.21 2.92
N SER A 68 1.87 -11.97 3.40
CA SER A 68 1.55 -11.69 4.80
C SER A 68 0.16 -12.21 5.21
N ALA A 69 -0.80 -12.22 4.28
CA ALA A 69 -2.14 -12.74 4.53
C ALA A 69 -2.18 -14.28 4.55
N LEU A 70 -1.32 -14.93 3.76
CA LEU A 70 -1.26 -16.40 3.63
C LEU A 70 -0.38 -17.06 4.70
N SER A 71 0.49 -16.32 5.38
CA SER A 71 1.36 -16.84 6.44
C SER A 71 0.62 -17.11 7.77
N ARG A 72 -0.70 -17.33 7.73
CA ARG A 72 -1.55 -17.78 8.84
C ARG A 72 -1.98 -19.23 8.61
#